data_AF-A0A8T5ULM1-F1
#
_entry.id   AF-A0A8T5ULM1-F1
#
_cell.length_a   1.000
_cell.length_b   1.000
_cell.length_c   1.000
_cell.angle_alpha   90.00
_cell.angle_beta   90.00
_cell.angle_gamma   90.00
#
_symmetry.space_group_name_H-M   'P 1'
#
loop_
_entity.id
_entity.type
_entity.pdbx_description
1 polymer ?
#
loop_
_entity_poly.entity_id
_entity_poly.type
_entity_poly.pdbx_seq_one_letter_code
_entity_poly.pdbx_strand_id
1 'polypeptide(L)'
;MSFDISKSDSDYMYNFIERIIEECGPRMPCSSQEAKSAEIIKTEFEKMCDSSHIEPFTCHPRAFIGYIKVMVVMMFLSFISYFHTILHLTLLLEQIFMGISFTLNLGAFLIIWNEFFNYREFIDPLFKKKASQNVIGVIESKKEVKNILIFSGHHDSALHFNLLTHLKIGYSIIVILGLLILIIWTGTSAILFMLSIIGFKIAAFLLFQIFALVLFVIGLPVL
;
A
#
# COMPACT_ATOMS: atom_id res chain seq x y z
N MET A 1 -37.42 -17.20 -1.50
CA MET A 1 -36.94 -18.55 -1.82
C MET A 1 -35.73 -18.82 -0.95
N SER A 2 -35.79 -19.79 -0.05
CA SER A 2 -34.59 -20.37 0.55
C SER A 2 -34.00 -21.33 -0.46
N PHE A 3 -32.82 -21.02 -0.99
CA PHE A 3 -32.06 -21.98 -1.77
C PHE A 3 -31.39 -22.93 -0.78
N ASP A 4 -31.76 -24.20 -0.83
CA ASP A 4 -31.11 -25.24 -0.03
C ASP A 4 -29.91 -25.75 -0.83
N ILE A 5 -28.70 -25.47 -0.36
CA ILE A 5 -27.46 -25.94 -1.00
C ILE A 5 -27.33 -27.42 -0.64
N SER A 6 -27.23 -28.29 -1.65
CA SER A 6 -27.08 -29.71 -1.40
C SER A 6 -25.75 -30.00 -0.71
N LYS A 7 -25.70 -31.06 0.10
CA LYS A 7 -24.44 -31.49 0.73
C LYS A 7 -23.35 -31.75 -0.31
N SER A 8 -23.69 -32.34 -1.46
CA SER A 8 -22.75 -32.60 -2.54
C SER A 8 -22.14 -31.32 -3.13
N ASP A 9 -22.92 -30.25 -3.29
CA ASP A 9 -22.41 -28.98 -3.82
C ASP A 9 -21.48 -28.30 -2.81
N SER A 10 -21.84 -28.37 -1.51
CA SER A 10 -21.00 -27.88 -0.43
C SER A 10 -19.67 -28.65 -0.36
N ASP A 11 -19.72 -29.98 -0.38
CA ASP A 11 -18.54 -30.84 -0.32
C ASP A 11 -17.64 -30.60 -1.54
N TYR A 12 -18.21 -30.46 -2.74
CA TYR A 12 -17.47 -30.10 -3.95
C TYR A 12 -16.73 -28.76 -3.80
N MET A 13 -17.40 -27.73 -3.29
CA MET A 13 -16.79 -26.42 -3.07
C MET A 13 -15.63 -26.50 -2.06
N TYR A 14 -15.82 -27.15 -0.91
CA TYR A 14 -14.78 -27.28 0.10
C TYR A 14 -13.56 -28.06 -0.41
N ASN A 15 -13.79 -29.18 -1.11
CA ASN A 15 -12.71 -29.98 -1.67
C ASN A 15 -11.92 -29.19 -2.73
N PHE A 16 -12.59 -28.35 -3.53
CA PHE A 16 -11.90 -27.51 -4.51
C PHE A 16 -11.04 -26.44 -3.84
N ILE A 17 -11.55 -25.80 -2.78
CA ILE A 17 -10.78 -24.83 -1.98
C ILE A 17 -9.57 -25.51 -1.32
N GLU A 18 -9.77 -26.67 -0.70
CA GLU A 18 -8.72 -27.46 -0.06
C GLU A 18 -7.63 -27.82 -1.07
N ARG A 19 -8.00 -28.30 -2.25
CA ARG A 19 -7.08 -28.58 -3.35
C ARG A 19 -6.21 -27.37 -3.72
N ILE A 20 -6.80 -26.18 -3.87
CA ILE A 20 -6.04 -24.95 -4.15
C ILE A 20 -5.07 -24.63 -3.01
N ILE A 21 -5.49 -24.79 -1.75
CA ILE A 21 -4.65 -24.52 -0.58
C ILE A 21 -3.48 -25.50 -0.51
N GLU A 22 -3.74 -26.80 -0.60
CA GLU A 22 -2.74 -27.85 -0.45
C GLU A 22 -1.76 -27.90 -1.64
N GLU A 23 -2.27 -27.78 -2.88
CA GLU A 23 -1.43 -27.88 -4.06
C GLU A 23 -0.64 -26.60 -4.35
N CYS A 24 -1.21 -25.41 -4.12
CA CYS A 24 -0.55 -24.15 -4.45
C CYS A 24 0.19 -23.53 -3.26
N GLY A 25 -0.28 -23.72 -2.03
CA GLY A 25 0.19 -22.96 -0.87
C GLY A 25 -0.14 -21.47 -0.98
N PRO A 26 0.58 -20.57 -0.29
CA PRO A 26 0.37 -19.11 -0.38
C PRO A 26 0.64 -18.57 -1.80
N ARG A 27 -0.33 -17.84 -2.35
CA ARG A 27 -0.40 -17.37 -3.75
C ARG A 27 -0.23 -15.85 -3.82
N MET A 28 0.92 -15.34 -3.39
CA MET A 28 1.20 -13.90 -3.45
C MET A 28 1.07 -13.39 -4.90
N PRO A 29 0.57 -12.18 -5.16
CA PRO A 29 0.48 -11.64 -6.53
C PRO A 29 1.79 -11.76 -7.33
N CYS A 30 1.66 -12.14 -8.61
CA CYS A 30 2.75 -12.40 -9.54
C CYS A 30 3.73 -13.51 -9.11
N SER A 31 3.23 -14.54 -8.41
CA SER A 31 4.04 -15.69 -7.99
C SER A 31 3.75 -16.92 -8.85
N SER A 32 4.66 -17.89 -8.83
CA SER A 32 4.41 -19.18 -9.50
C SER A 32 3.27 -19.95 -8.85
N GLN A 33 3.00 -19.72 -7.56
CA GLN A 33 1.87 -20.30 -6.84
C GLN A 33 0.53 -19.71 -7.30
N GLU A 34 0.45 -18.39 -7.48
CA GLU A 34 -0.70 -17.72 -8.09
C GLU A 34 -0.94 -18.27 -9.50
N ALA A 35 0.12 -18.38 -10.32
CA ALA A 35 0.01 -18.99 -11.65
C ALA A 35 -0.49 -20.44 -11.62
N LYS A 36 0.02 -21.27 -10.70
CA LYS A 36 -0.46 -22.63 -10.52
C LYS A 36 -1.96 -22.66 -10.15
N SER A 37 -2.39 -21.76 -9.26
CA SER A 37 -3.80 -21.65 -8.88
C SER A 37 -4.67 -21.24 -10.05
N ALA A 38 -4.19 -20.30 -10.89
CA ALA A 38 -4.90 -19.86 -12.07
C ALA A 38 -5.13 -21.02 -13.06
N GLU A 39 -4.11 -21.85 -13.29
CA GLU A 39 -4.23 -23.04 -14.15
C GLU A 39 -5.23 -24.06 -13.59
N ILE A 40 -5.21 -24.34 -12.27
CA ILE A 40 -6.19 -25.25 -11.65
C ILE A 40 -7.62 -24.71 -11.82
N ILE A 41 -7.84 -23.41 -11.61
CA ILE A 41 -9.15 -22.77 -11.79
C ILE A 41 -9.58 -22.83 -13.25
N LYS A 42 -8.68 -22.58 -14.20
CA LYS A 42 -8.98 -22.68 -15.63
C LYS A 42 -9.44 -24.08 -15.99
N THR A 43 -8.72 -25.12 -15.54
CA THR A 43 -9.10 -26.52 -15.77
C THR A 43 -10.46 -26.85 -15.14
N GLU A 44 -10.81 -26.23 -14.01
CA GLU A 44 -12.13 -26.41 -13.42
C GLU A 44 -13.23 -25.75 -14.28
N PHE A 45 -12.97 -24.55 -14.80
CA PHE A 45 -13.88 -23.88 -15.74
C PHE A 45 -14.05 -24.64 -17.05
N GLU A 46 -13.03 -25.32 -17.58
CA GLU A 46 -13.14 -26.14 -18.80
C GLU A 46 -14.19 -27.26 -18.69
N LYS A 47 -14.59 -27.66 -17.47
CA LYS A 47 -15.62 -28.69 -17.27
C LYS A 47 -17.04 -28.16 -17.41
N MET A 48 -17.25 -26.86 -17.18
CA MET A 48 -18.58 -26.26 -16.96
C MET A 48 -18.88 -25.06 -17.86
N CYS A 49 -17.84 -24.36 -18.35
CA CYS A 49 -17.94 -23.20 -19.22
C CYS A 49 -17.79 -23.60 -20.69
N ASP A 50 -18.42 -22.84 -21.59
CA ASP A 50 -18.27 -23.03 -23.03
C ASP A 50 -16.87 -22.61 -23.50
N SER A 51 -16.26 -21.62 -22.84
CA SER A 51 -14.84 -21.30 -23.01
C SER A 51 -14.19 -20.88 -21.69
N SER A 52 -12.88 -21.10 -21.60
CA SER A 52 -12.06 -20.59 -20.50
C SER A 52 -10.66 -20.19 -21.00
N HIS A 53 -10.12 -19.12 -20.45
CA HIS A 53 -8.78 -18.65 -20.83
C HIS A 53 -8.08 -17.91 -19.68
N ILE A 54 -6.76 -17.87 -19.78
CA ILE A 54 -5.91 -17.01 -18.97
C ILE A 54 -5.82 -15.66 -19.67
N GLU A 55 -6.10 -14.58 -18.95
CA GLU A 55 -5.87 -13.22 -19.42
C GLU A 55 -4.64 -12.65 -18.70
N PRO A 56 -3.49 -12.54 -19.38
CA PRO A 56 -2.26 -12.07 -18.76
C PRO A 56 -2.26 -10.56 -18.57
N PHE A 57 -1.72 -10.10 -17.45
CA PHE A 57 -1.45 -8.68 -17.20
C PHE A 57 -0.12 -8.49 -16.48
N THR A 58 0.24 -7.23 -16.23
CA THR A 58 1.45 -6.89 -15.47
C THR A 58 1.14 -5.85 -14.42
N CYS A 59 1.76 -5.97 -13.25
CA CYS A 59 1.64 -4.98 -12.17
C CYS A 59 2.94 -4.90 -11.34
N HIS A 60 2.94 -4.05 -10.32
CA HIS A 60 4.04 -3.88 -9.37
C HIS A 60 3.65 -4.44 -7.99
N PRO A 61 3.67 -5.78 -7.77
CA PRO A 61 3.02 -6.43 -6.63
C PRO A 61 3.61 -6.07 -5.25
N ARG A 62 4.71 -5.32 -5.21
CA ARG A 62 5.35 -4.84 -3.98
C ARG A 62 5.06 -3.38 -3.67
N ALA A 63 4.42 -2.63 -4.56
CA ALA A 63 4.19 -1.20 -4.38
C ALA A 63 3.19 -0.90 -3.25
N PHE A 64 2.08 -1.65 -3.21
CA PHE A 64 0.99 -1.45 -2.25
C PHE A 64 1.39 -1.46 -0.76
N ILE A 65 2.46 -2.17 -0.39
CA ILE A 65 3.03 -2.10 0.98
C ILE A 65 4.38 -1.37 0.97
N GLY A 66 5.08 -1.42 -0.17
CA GLY A 66 6.40 -0.83 -0.32
C GLY A 66 6.43 0.69 -0.15
N TYR A 67 5.34 1.39 -0.49
CA TYR A 67 5.27 2.85 -0.34
C TYR A 67 5.49 3.31 1.10
N ILE A 68 5.09 2.49 2.09
CA ILE A 68 5.25 2.79 3.52
C ILE A 68 6.74 2.99 3.85
N LYS A 69 7.62 2.12 3.31
CA LYS A 69 9.06 2.23 3.53
C LYS A 69 9.64 3.50 2.90
N VAL A 70 9.18 3.85 1.71
CA VAL A 70 9.62 5.06 1.01
C VAL A 70 9.24 6.29 1.83
N MET A 71 7.99 6.37 2.30
CA MET A 71 7.54 7.46 3.16
C MET A 71 8.34 7.59 4.45
N VAL A 72 8.55 6.46 5.14
CA VAL A 72 9.31 6.43 6.39
C VAL A 72 10.72 7.00 6.19
N VAL A 73 11.41 6.59 5.12
CA VAL A 73 12.73 7.14 4.77
C VAL A 73 12.63 8.64 4.47
N MET A 74 11.63 9.08 3.72
CA MET A 74 11.44 10.50 3.40
C MET A 74 11.17 11.35 4.66
N MET A 75 10.33 10.88 5.58
CA MET A 75 10.06 11.55 6.85
C MET A 75 11.30 11.61 7.74
N PHE A 76 12.05 10.51 7.83
CA PHE A 76 13.29 10.47 8.59
C PHE A 76 14.33 11.45 8.05
N LEU A 77 14.53 11.47 6.72
CA LEU A 77 15.40 12.45 6.06
C LEU A 77 14.89 13.88 6.21
N SER A 78 13.58 14.09 6.29
CA SER A 78 12.99 15.40 6.55
C SER A 78 13.37 15.93 7.95
N PHE A 79 13.31 15.09 8.99
CA PHE A 79 13.77 15.47 10.33
C PHE A 79 15.28 15.73 10.38
N ILE A 80 16.09 14.89 9.73
CA ILE A 80 17.54 15.13 9.62
C ILE A 80 17.81 16.48 8.95
N SER A 81 17.13 16.75 7.85
CA SER A 81 17.24 18.03 7.13
C SER A 81 16.87 19.20 8.03
N TYR A 82 15.78 19.07 8.81
CA TYR A 82 15.43 20.08 9.81
C TYR A 82 16.53 20.27 10.85
N PHE A 83 17.10 19.22 11.45
CA PHE A 83 18.14 19.38 12.47
C PHE A 83 19.43 20.00 11.91
N HIS A 84 19.70 19.85 10.61
CA HIS A 84 20.79 20.59 9.96
C HIS A 84 20.59 22.10 9.99
N THR A 85 19.36 22.61 10.03
CA THR A 85 19.09 24.06 10.18
C THR A 85 19.70 24.63 11.47
N ILE A 86 19.79 23.82 12.53
CA ILE A 86 20.36 24.23 13.83
C ILE A 86 21.88 24.36 13.75
N LEU A 87 22.53 23.55 12.91
CA LEU A 87 23.99 23.48 12.78
C LEU A 87 24.56 24.54 11.83
N HIS A 88 23.77 25.00 10.85
CA HIS A 88 24.23 25.89 9.80
C HIS A 88 23.82 27.34 10.06
N LEU A 89 24.79 28.24 10.10
CA LEU A 89 24.63 29.60 10.64
C LEU A 89 24.06 30.64 9.66
N THR A 90 23.95 30.33 8.36
CA THR A 90 23.48 31.28 7.35
C THR A 90 22.00 31.08 7.04
N LEU A 91 21.29 32.20 6.84
CA LEU A 91 19.87 32.19 6.50
C LEU A 91 19.60 31.40 5.19
N LEU A 92 20.49 31.50 4.21
CA LEU A 92 20.36 30.76 2.95
C LEU A 92 20.40 29.25 3.15
N LEU A 93 21.34 28.74 3.96
CA LEU A 93 21.42 27.31 4.25
C LEU A 93 20.19 26.85 5.04
N GLU A 94 19.74 27.64 6.02
CA GLU A 94 18.51 27.37 6.76
C GLU A 94 17.30 27.22 5.82
N GLN A 95 17.13 28.15 4.89
CA GLN A 95 16.06 28.10 3.87
C GLN A 95 16.14 26.86 2.99
N ILE A 96 17.35 26.47 2.55
CA ILE A 96 17.57 25.27 1.74
C ILE A 96 17.16 24.01 2.52
N PHE A 97 17.66 23.85 3.76
CA PHE A 97 17.35 22.69 4.58
C PHE A 97 15.87 22.64 4.99
N MET A 98 15.26 23.78 5.32
CA MET A 98 13.82 23.86 5.54
C MET A 98 13.01 23.49 4.29
N GLY A 99 13.44 23.96 3.11
CA GLY A 99 12.82 23.61 1.84
C GLY A 99 12.90 22.12 1.53
N ILE A 100 14.04 21.49 1.79
CA ILE A 100 14.22 20.03 1.66
C ILE A 100 13.30 19.29 2.63
N SER A 101 13.28 19.69 3.91
CA SER A 101 12.42 19.11 4.94
C SER A 101 10.94 19.16 4.55
N PHE A 102 10.45 20.34 4.14
CA PHE A 102 9.07 20.51 3.68
C PHE A 102 8.77 19.69 2.43
N THR A 103 9.64 19.71 1.42
CA THR A 103 9.44 18.98 0.16
C THR A 103 9.35 17.47 0.39
N LEU A 104 10.21 16.91 1.25
CA LEU A 104 10.17 15.50 1.63
C LEU A 104 8.86 15.13 2.34
N ASN A 105 8.39 15.97 3.26
CA ASN A 105 7.10 15.74 3.94
C ASN A 105 5.92 15.84 2.98
N LEU A 106 5.89 16.87 2.13
CA LEU A 106 4.86 17.02 1.10
C LEU A 106 4.85 15.82 0.16
N GLY A 107 6.02 15.34 -0.27
CA GLY A 107 6.15 14.12 -1.06
C GLY A 107 5.60 12.89 -0.33
N ALA A 108 5.95 12.68 0.95
CA ALA A 108 5.42 11.58 1.75
C ALA A 108 3.89 11.65 1.91
N PHE A 109 3.35 12.86 2.13
CA PHE A 109 1.91 13.11 2.19
C PHE A 109 1.22 12.80 0.86
N LEU A 110 1.78 13.24 -0.26
CA LEU A 110 1.24 12.96 -1.59
C LEU A 110 1.30 11.47 -1.93
N ILE A 111 2.35 10.76 -1.49
CA ILE A 111 2.45 9.31 -1.65
C ILE A 111 1.28 8.63 -0.92
N ILE A 112 1.08 8.86 0.38
CA ILE A 112 -0.02 8.19 1.09
C ILE A 112 -1.39 8.59 0.55
N TRP A 113 -1.56 9.86 0.16
CA TRP A 113 -2.80 10.34 -0.42
C TRP A 113 -3.14 9.57 -1.70
N ASN A 114 -2.17 9.39 -2.61
CA ASN A 114 -2.42 8.72 -3.87
C ASN A 114 -2.46 7.19 -3.72
N GLU A 115 -1.50 6.59 -3.03
CA GLU A 115 -1.35 5.14 -2.88
C GLU A 115 -2.43 4.52 -2.00
N PHE A 116 -2.67 5.08 -0.80
CA PHE A 116 -3.55 4.45 0.19
C PHE A 116 -5.00 4.91 0.07
N PHE A 117 -5.24 6.21 -0.07
CA PHE A 117 -6.61 6.74 -0.09
C PHE A 117 -7.25 6.68 -1.48
N ASN A 118 -6.48 6.91 -2.55
CA ASN A 118 -7.00 6.94 -3.92
C ASN A 118 -6.67 5.68 -4.74
N TYR A 119 -5.87 4.75 -4.22
CA TYR A 119 -5.44 3.53 -4.92
C TYR A 119 -4.85 3.81 -6.32
N ARG A 120 -4.10 4.91 -6.44
CA ARG A 120 -3.38 5.27 -7.67
C ARG A 120 -1.97 4.71 -7.61
N GLU A 121 -1.52 4.14 -8.72
CA GLU A 121 -0.15 3.65 -8.94
C GLU A 121 0.86 4.81 -9.08
N PHE A 122 1.01 5.64 -8.03
CA PHE A 122 1.72 6.92 -8.09
C PHE A 122 3.24 6.74 -8.06
N ILE A 123 3.74 5.86 -7.20
CA ILE A 123 5.16 5.50 -7.10
C ILE A 123 5.43 4.03 -7.42
N ASP A 124 4.41 3.28 -7.84
CA ASP A 124 4.52 1.91 -8.37
C ASP A 124 5.69 1.67 -9.34
N PRO A 125 6.02 2.58 -10.28
CA PRO A 125 7.16 2.40 -11.18
C PRO A 125 8.53 2.29 -10.49
N LEU A 126 8.65 2.68 -9.21
CA LEU A 126 9.87 2.47 -8.42
C LEU A 126 10.06 1.00 -8.01
N PHE A 127 9.01 0.19 -8.09
CA PHE A 127 9.01 -1.22 -7.72
C PHE A 127 9.19 -2.11 -8.96
N LYS A 128 9.56 -3.37 -8.73
CA LYS A 128 9.78 -4.31 -9.84
C LYS A 128 8.45 -4.71 -10.48
N LYS A 129 8.29 -4.41 -11.77
CA LYS A 129 7.19 -4.90 -12.60
C LYS A 129 7.26 -6.41 -12.77
N LYS A 130 6.11 -7.10 -12.68
CA LYS A 130 5.99 -8.55 -12.86
C LYS A 130 4.71 -8.90 -13.62
N ALA A 131 4.69 -10.10 -14.21
CA ALA A 131 3.51 -10.66 -14.85
C ALA A 131 2.60 -11.34 -13.80
N SER A 132 1.29 -11.24 -14.01
CA SER A 132 0.21 -11.88 -13.26
C SER A 132 -0.89 -12.29 -14.24
N GLN A 133 -1.97 -12.89 -13.74
CA GLN A 133 -3.05 -13.30 -14.63
C GLN A 133 -4.44 -13.30 -14.01
N ASN A 134 -5.44 -13.08 -14.84
CA ASN A 134 -6.84 -13.38 -14.55
C ASN A 134 -7.21 -14.73 -15.16
N VAL A 135 -8.24 -15.37 -14.61
CA VAL A 135 -8.88 -16.56 -15.20
C VAL A 135 -10.32 -16.21 -15.51
N ILE A 136 -10.71 -16.39 -16.77
CA ILE A 136 -12.05 -16.04 -17.24
C ILE A 136 -12.71 -17.32 -17.77
N GLY A 137 -13.90 -17.62 -17.26
CA GLY A 137 -14.80 -18.63 -17.78
C GLY A 137 -16.06 -17.98 -18.34
N VAL A 138 -16.50 -18.39 -19.53
CA VAL A 138 -17.68 -17.82 -20.20
C VAL A 138 -18.67 -18.94 -20.51
N ILE A 139 -19.92 -18.73 -20.10
CA ILE A 139 -21.06 -19.53 -20.52
C ILE A 139 -21.87 -18.68 -21.49
N GLU A 140 -22.00 -19.14 -22.73
CA GLU A 140 -22.66 -18.41 -23.80
C GLU A 140 -24.18 -18.57 -23.75
N SER A 141 -24.88 -17.49 -24.06
CA SER A 141 -26.33 -17.55 -24.27
C SER A 141 -26.62 -18.20 -25.62
N LYS A 142 -27.51 -19.19 -25.63
CA LYS A 142 -28.03 -19.80 -26.87
C LYS A 142 -28.96 -18.87 -27.68
N LYS A 143 -29.30 -17.71 -27.11
CA LYS A 143 -30.17 -16.68 -27.71
C LYS A 143 -29.48 -15.32 -27.65
N GLU A 144 -30.09 -14.32 -28.29
CA GLU A 144 -29.66 -12.93 -28.19
C GLU A 144 -29.39 -12.51 -26.73
N VAL A 145 -28.17 -12.01 -26.49
CA VAL A 145 -27.70 -11.59 -25.17
C VAL A 145 -28.35 -10.26 -24.81
N LYS A 146 -29.25 -10.26 -23.81
CA LYS A 146 -29.87 -9.03 -23.29
C LYS A 146 -29.19 -8.50 -22.04
N ASN A 147 -28.56 -9.38 -21.26
CA ASN A 147 -27.88 -9.07 -20.01
C ASN A 147 -26.66 -9.97 -19.84
N ILE A 148 -25.64 -9.48 -19.15
CA ILE A 148 -24.45 -10.25 -18.77
C ILE A 148 -24.43 -10.35 -17.25
N LEU A 149 -24.26 -11.57 -16.73
CA LEU A 149 -24.04 -11.82 -15.31
C LEU A 149 -22.57 -12.11 -15.09
N ILE A 150 -21.93 -11.35 -14.21
CA ILE A 150 -20.51 -11.51 -13.88
C ILE A 150 -20.40 -11.98 -12.44
N PHE A 151 -19.81 -13.15 -12.25
CA PHE A 151 -19.37 -13.64 -10.94
C PHE A 151 -17.85 -13.48 -10.88
N SER A 152 -17.36 -12.74 -9.89
CA SER A 152 -15.93 -12.48 -9.73
C SER A 152 -15.46 -12.81 -8.32
N GLY A 153 -14.19 -13.21 -8.24
CA GLY A 153 -13.45 -13.46 -7.01
C GLY A 153 -11.95 -13.39 -7.30
N HIS A 154 -11.15 -13.25 -6.26
CA HIS A 154 -9.69 -13.21 -6.38
C HIS A 154 -9.10 -14.54 -5.86
N HIS A 155 -8.07 -15.04 -6.52
CA HIS A 155 -7.44 -16.34 -6.19
C HIS A 155 -6.04 -16.19 -5.58
N ASP A 156 -5.48 -14.99 -5.63
CA ASP A 156 -4.27 -14.62 -4.91
C ASP A 156 -4.53 -14.57 -3.39
N SER A 157 -3.44 -14.56 -2.62
CA SER A 157 -3.47 -14.44 -1.18
C SER A 157 -2.69 -13.21 -0.72
N ALA A 158 -3.26 -12.47 0.22
CA ALA A 158 -2.63 -11.30 0.82
C ALA A 158 -1.28 -11.63 1.48
N LEU A 159 -0.38 -10.65 1.48
CA LEU A 159 0.84 -10.71 2.27
C LEU A 159 0.50 -10.70 3.76
N HIS A 160 1.16 -11.57 4.52
CA HIS A 160 0.98 -11.64 5.96
C HIS A 160 1.58 -10.39 6.63
N PHE A 161 0.72 -9.56 7.24
CA PHE A 161 1.14 -8.43 8.06
C PHE A 161 1.54 -8.89 9.47
N ASN A 162 2.84 -9.16 9.65
CA ASN A 162 3.40 -9.59 10.94
C ASN A 162 3.12 -8.59 12.07
N LEU A 163 3.18 -7.28 11.79
CA LEU A 163 2.97 -6.24 12.79
C LEU A 163 1.55 -6.31 13.39
N LEU A 164 0.53 -6.46 12.54
CA LEU A 164 -0.85 -6.66 12.98
C LEU A 164 -1.00 -7.96 13.79
N THR A 165 -0.35 -9.03 13.35
CA THR A 165 -0.42 -10.34 14.01
C THR A 165 0.15 -10.31 15.43
N HIS A 166 1.28 -9.64 15.62
CA HIS A 166 1.95 -9.58 16.92
C HIS A 166 1.38 -8.50 17.84
N LEU A 167 1.06 -7.32 17.31
CA LEU A 167 0.65 -6.18 18.13
C LEU A 167 -0.87 -6.03 18.30
N LYS A 168 -1.67 -6.65 17.43
CA LYS A 168 -3.14 -6.53 17.45
C LYS A 168 -3.57 -5.06 17.49
N ILE A 169 -4.16 -4.60 18.59
CA ILE A 169 -4.57 -3.18 18.76
C ILE A 169 -3.39 -2.20 18.71
N GLY A 170 -2.18 -2.65 19.09
CA GLY A 170 -0.96 -1.85 18.99
C GLY A 170 -0.60 -1.46 17.56
N TYR A 171 -1.00 -2.26 16.56
CA TYR A 171 -0.85 -1.90 15.16
C TYR A 171 -1.66 -0.65 14.81
N SER A 172 -2.93 -0.61 15.22
CA SER A 172 -3.80 0.56 14.96
C SER A 172 -3.25 1.81 15.65
N ILE A 173 -2.72 1.69 16.86
CA ILE A 173 -2.07 2.80 17.58
C ILE A 173 -0.86 3.32 16.79
N ILE A 174 0.01 2.43 16.31
CA ILE A 174 1.19 2.79 15.51
C ILE A 174 0.80 3.49 14.21
N VAL A 175 -0.18 2.96 13.48
CA VAL A 175 -0.64 3.56 12.22
C VAL A 175 -1.23 4.96 12.46
N ILE A 176 -2.10 5.10 13.45
CA ILE A 176 -2.71 6.40 13.80
C ILE A 176 -1.63 7.39 14.24
N LEU A 177 -0.68 6.97 15.07
CA LEU A 177 0.42 7.81 15.52
C LEU A 177 1.28 8.28 14.34
N GLY A 178 1.66 7.38 13.43
CA GLY A 178 2.42 7.72 12.22
C GLY A 178 1.69 8.72 11.32
N LEU A 179 0.39 8.52 11.11
CA LEU A 179 -0.44 9.46 10.35
C LEU A 179 -0.52 10.84 11.01
N LEU A 180 -0.71 10.90 12.33
CA LEU A 180 -0.76 12.16 13.07
C LEU A 180 0.58 12.90 12.99
N ILE A 181 1.69 12.19 13.15
CA ILE A 181 3.03 12.78 13.04
C ILE A 181 3.27 13.31 11.64
N LEU A 182 2.90 12.56 10.60
CA LEU A 182 3.01 13.02 9.21
C LEU A 182 2.22 14.31 8.98
N ILE A 183 0.96 14.37 9.44
CA ILE A 183 0.10 15.55 9.25
C ILE A 183 0.67 16.76 10.00
N ILE A 184 0.99 16.58 11.28
CA ILE A 184 1.53 17.64 12.14
C ILE A 184 2.88 18.14 11.59
N TRP A 185 3.76 17.22 11.17
CA TRP A 185 5.08 17.57 10.66
C TRP A 185 5.01 18.23 9.28
N THR A 186 4.14 17.76 8.39
CA THR A 186 3.88 18.43 7.10
C THR A 186 3.40 19.85 7.30
N GLY A 187 2.40 20.06 8.17
CA GLY A 187 1.89 21.40 8.46
C GLY A 187 2.94 22.32 9.11
N THR A 188 3.68 21.80 10.09
CA THR A 188 4.71 22.59 10.79
C THR A 188 5.86 22.93 9.87
N SER A 189 6.40 21.96 9.11
CA SER A 189 7.50 22.20 8.17
C SER A 189 7.10 23.19 7.07
N ALA A 190 5.85 23.20 6.61
CA ALA A 190 5.34 24.21 5.69
C ALA A 190 5.39 25.61 6.30
N ILE A 191 4.89 25.78 7.53
CA ILE A 191 4.90 27.07 8.24
C ILE A 191 6.33 27.54 8.47
N LEU A 192 7.21 26.67 8.98
CA LEU A 192 8.60 27.00 9.26
C LEU A 192 9.38 27.35 7.98
N PHE A 193 9.10 26.67 6.87
CA PHE A 193 9.68 27.02 5.58
C PHE A 193 9.24 28.41 5.14
N MET A 194 7.93 28.72 5.19
CA MET A 194 7.41 30.05 4.84
C MET A 194 8.02 31.16 5.72
N LEU A 195 8.17 30.91 7.02
CA LEU A 195 8.84 31.82 7.94
C LEU A 195 10.31 32.05 7.55
N SER A 196 11.04 30.98 7.22
CA SER A 196 12.44 31.10 6.78
C SER A 196 12.59 31.95 5.51
N ILE A 197 11.64 31.86 4.56
CA ILE A 197 11.65 32.63 3.31
C ILE A 197 11.50 34.13 3.57
N ILE A 198 10.69 34.53 4.55
CA ILE A 198 10.54 35.95 4.95
C ILE A 198 11.66 36.45 5.88
N GLY A 199 12.72 35.65 6.05
CA GLY A 199 13.93 36.03 6.81
C GLY A 199 13.89 35.69 8.29
N PHE A 200 12.89 34.95 8.75
CA PHE A 200 12.79 34.52 10.14
C PHE A 200 13.76 33.37 10.41
N LYS A 201 14.71 33.57 11.34
CA LYS A 201 15.72 32.56 11.69
C LYS A 201 15.14 31.48 12.60
N ILE A 202 14.70 30.36 12.04
CA ILE A 202 14.11 29.22 12.74
C ILE A 202 15.06 28.68 13.82
N ALA A 203 16.36 28.59 13.51
CA ALA A 203 17.36 28.08 14.44
C ALA A 203 17.51 28.95 15.70
N ALA A 204 17.07 30.21 15.69
CA ALA A 204 17.15 31.08 16.86
C ALA A 204 16.09 30.77 17.94
N PHE A 205 15.07 29.97 17.63
CA PHE A 205 13.93 29.71 18.51
C PHE A 205 13.97 28.27 19.05
N LEU A 206 14.39 28.13 20.30
CA LEU A 206 14.47 26.85 21.01
C LEU A 206 13.13 26.08 21.03
N LEU A 207 12.00 26.80 21.06
CA LEU A 207 10.66 26.18 21.02
C LEU A 207 10.48 25.26 19.81
N PHE A 208 10.91 25.70 18.62
CA PHE A 208 10.77 24.88 17.40
C PHE A 208 11.66 23.65 17.44
N GLN A 209 12.87 23.79 18.00
CA GLN A 209 13.81 22.69 18.15
C GLN A 209 13.27 21.62 19.12
N ILE A 210 12.76 22.05 20.28
CA ILE A 210 12.14 21.16 21.26
C ILE A 210 10.92 20.48 20.65
N PHE A 211 10.07 21.22 19.94
CA PHE A 211 8.89 20.65 19.28
C PHE A 211 9.27 19.57 18.26
N ALA A 212 10.21 19.87 17.35
CA ALA A 212 10.67 18.93 16.35
C ALA A 212 11.35 17.70 16.98
N LEU A 213 12.14 17.90 18.05
CA LEU A 213 12.77 16.81 18.79
C LEU A 213 11.73 15.92 19.47
N VAL A 214 10.73 16.49 20.14
CA VAL A 214 9.63 15.74 20.77
C VAL A 214 8.87 14.95 19.72
N LEU A 215 8.53 15.57 18.59
CA LEU A 215 7.82 14.91 17.51
C LEU A 215 8.64 13.77 16.89
N PHE A 216 9.94 13.98 16.69
CA PHE A 216 10.87 12.96 16.22
C PHE A 216 10.97 11.79 17.19
N VAL A 217 11.18 12.05 18.49
CA VAL A 217 11.31 11.01 19.53
C VAL A 217 10.02 10.20 19.68
N ILE A 218 8.86 10.86 19.71
CA ILE A 218 7.55 10.18 19.73
C ILE A 218 7.33 9.39 18.43
N GLY A 219 7.90 9.85 17.32
CA GLY A 219 7.83 9.19 16.02
C GLY A 219 8.80 8.04 15.81
N LEU A 220 9.84 7.88 16.62
CA LEU A 220 10.81 6.79 16.47
C LEU A 220 10.20 5.38 16.43
N PRO A 221 9.12 5.04 17.16
CA PRO A 221 8.50 3.72 17.05
C PRO A 221 7.75 3.48 15.72
N VAL A 222 7.51 4.54 14.93
CA VAL A 222 6.71 4.49 13.69
C VAL A 222 7.50 4.94 12.45
N LEU A 223 8.69 5.52 12.64
CA LEU A 223 9.75 5.78 11.66
C LEU A 223 10.71 4.58 11.60
#